data_AF-V9Z3P4-F1
#
_entry.id   AF-V9Z3P4-F1
#
_cell.length_a   1.000
_cell.length_b   1.000
_cell.length_c   1.000
_cell.angle_alpha   90.00
_cell.angle_beta   90.00
_cell.angle_gamma   90.00
#
_symmetry.space_group_name_H-M   'P 1'
#
loop_
_entity.id
_entity.type
_entity.pdbx_description
1 polymer ?
#
loop_
_entity_poly.entity_id
_entity_poly.type
_entity_poly.pdbx_seq_one_letter_code
_entity_poly.pdbx_strand_id
1 'polypeptide(L)'
;MSVAAFAAKPLTAAYLALRLPAGTEVTYHGTATEDHGRWTVRPCSCGRCVLAVLRGLPATRYELWAQGAQRPGVTHVRHTSVRPVVSEDELNETVWATLPTKYVSAHLRTVLRRTFPGVKFSVRTGQGKHAHEITVSWSGGPGRTAVSTVTAPLLATYGAGQRRRPRAVTVTVGGRTRSGMPVAAAIHLNRA
;
A
#
# COMPACT_ATOMS: atom_id res chain seq x y z
N MET A 1 12.40 -40.47 17.82
CA MET A 1 11.47 -39.96 16.80
C MET A 1 10.68 -38.83 17.42
N SER A 2 10.94 -37.59 17.01
CA SER A 2 10.50 -36.40 17.72
C SER A 2 9.12 -35.93 17.24
N VAL A 3 8.23 -35.65 18.18
CA VAL A 3 6.87 -35.14 18.00
C VAL A 3 6.96 -33.66 17.62
N ALA A 4 6.58 -33.32 16.39
CA ALA A 4 6.57 -31.93 15.93
C ALA A 4 5.31 -31.20 16.44
N ALA A 5 5.55 -30.20 17.28
CA ALA A 5 4.55 -29.30 17.85
C ALA A 5 3.79 -28.50 16.79
N PHE A 6 2.46 -28.41 16.94
CA PHE A 6 1.62 -27.46 16.22
C PHE A 6 1.94 -26.03 16.69
N ALA A 7 2.86 -25.37 15.98
CA ALA A 7 3.11 -23.95 16.16
C ALA A 7 1.91 -23.14 15.66
N ALA A 8 1.33 -22.34 16.56
CA ALA A 8 0.23 -21.42 16.28
C ALA A 8 0.54 -20.56 15.04
N LYS A 9 -0.31 -20.66 14.02
CA LYS A 9 -0.18 -19.90 12.77
C LYS A 9 -0.14 -18.40 13.09
N PRO A 10 0.93 -17.68 12.70
CA PRO A 10 0.96 -16.23 12.84
C PRO A 10 -0.07 -15.64 11.88
N LEU A 11 -1.05 -14.89 12.41
CA LEU A 11 -2.01 -14.12 11.61
C LEU A 11 -1.24 -13.14 10.70
N THR A 12 -1.11 -13.52 9.43
CA THR A 12 -0.26 -12.90 8.41
C THR A 12 -1.11 -12.54 7.18
N ALA A 13 -0.88 -11.34 6.63
CA ALA A 13 -1.24 -10.88 5.28
C ALA A 13 -2.63 -10.25 5.00
N ALA A 14 -3.60 -10.26 5.92
CA ALA A 14 -4.98 -9.78 5.64
C ALA A 14 -5.16 -8.34 5.09
N TYR A 15 -4.34 -7.38 5.50
CA TYR A 15 -4.41 -5.96 5.11
C TYR A 15 -3.56 -5.57 3.90
N LEU A 16 -2.66 -6.43 3.41
CA LEU A 16 -1.72 -6.18 2.29
C LEU A 16 -2.37 -6.14 0.89
N ALA A 17 -3.63 -5.79 0.87
CA ALA A 17 -4.59 -6.57 0.15
C ALA A 17 -5.61 -5.66 -0.58
N LEU A 18 -5.43 -4.35 -0.41
CA LEU A 18 -5.96 -3.34 -1.31
C LEU A 18 -4.83 -2.38 -1.61
N ARG A 19 -4.37 -2.45 -2.87
CA ARG A 19 -3.22 -1.70 -3.39
C ARG A 19 -3.53 -0.21 -3.60
N LEU A 20 -4.81 0.15 -3.60
CA LEU A 20 -5.30 1.51 -3.82
C LEU A 20 -6.10 1.97 -2.60
N PRO A 21 -5.80 3.15 -2.03
CA PRO A 21 -6.61 3.76 -0.97
C PRO A 21 -8.08 3.91 -1.38
N ALA A 22 -8.99 3.84 -0.40
CA ALA A 22 -10.39 4.15 -0.62
C ALA A 22 -10.55 5.56 -1.23
N GLY A 23 -11.43 5.72 -2.21
CA GLY A 23 -11.63 6.96 -2.96
C GLY A 23 -10.65 7.17 -4.12
N THR A 24 -9.71 6.26 -4.37
CA THR A 24 -8.82 6.34 -5.54
C THR A 24 -9.63 6.18 -6.82
N GLU A 25 -9.43 7.08 -7.78
CA GLU A 25 -10.04 6.96 -9.11
C GLU A 25 -9.34 5.88 -9.93
N VAL A 26 -10.12 5.04 -10.60
CA VAL A 26 -9.65 3.93 -11.40
C VAL A 26 -10.44 3.80 -12.70
N THR A 27 -9.83 3.19 -13.70
CA THR A 27 -10.53 2.59 -14.83
C THR A 27 -10.78 1.12 -14.54
N TYR A 28 -12.03 0.68 -14.66
CA TYR A 28 -12.42 -0.73 -14.56
C TYR A 28 -12.44 -1.40 -15.95
N HIS A 29 -11.88 -2.60 -16.02
CA HIS A 29 -11.76 -3.42 -17.23
C HIS A 29 -12.05 -4.91 -16.95
N GLY A 30 -12.99 -5.19 -16.05
CA GLY A 30 -13.30 -6.56 -15.62
C GLY A 30 -14.33 -7.27 -16.50
N THR A 31 -15.00 -8.29 -15.95
CA THR A 31 -15.91 -9.15 -16.69
C THR A 31 -17.31 -8.56 -16.90
N ALA A 32 -17.73 -7.61 -16.06
CA ALA A 32 -18.98 -6.87 -16.26
C ALA A 32 -18.72 -5.72 -17.25
N THR A 33 -18.85 -6.00 -18.54
CA THR A 33 -18.48 -5.07 -19.61
C THR A 33 -19.30 -3.78 -19.60
N GLU A 34 -20.56 -3.88 -19.16
CA GLU A 34 -21.51 -2.79 -18.97
C GLU A 34 -21.04 -1.76 -17.93
N ASP A 35 -20.16 -2.16 -17.01
CA ASP A 35 -19.61 -1.30 -15.97
C ASP A 35 -18.20 -0.80 -16.31
N HIS A 36 -17.66 -1.08 -17.50
CA HIS A 36 -16.36 -0.53 -17.91
C HIS A 36 -16.37 0.99 -17.89
N GLY A 37 -15.27 1.59 -17.41
CA GLY A 37 -15.17 3.05 -17.32
C GLY A 37 -14.53 3.52 -16.03
N ARG A 38 -14.77 4.79 -15.68
CA ARG A 38 -14.16 5.45 -14.52
C ARG A 38 -15.00 5.25 -13.27
N TRP A 39 -14.31 4.91 -12.18
CA TRP A 39 -14.90 4.63 -10.89
C TRP A 39 -13.99 5.11 -9.77
N THR A 40 -14.54 5.23 -8.56
CA THR A 40 -13.73 5.27 -7.35
C THR A 40 -13.76 3.90 -6.68
N VAL A 41 -12.64 3.48 -6.09
CA VAL A 41 -12.57 2.19 -5.38
C VAL A 41 -12.70 2.33 -3.88
N ARG A 42 -13.32 1.35 -3.25
CA ARG A 42 -13.27 1.13 -1.80
C ARG A 42 -13.01 -0.34 -1.49
N PRO A 43 -12.50 -0.68 -0.29
CA PRO A 43 -12.49 -2.05 0.18
C PRO A 43 -13.86 -2.72 0.01
N CYS A 44 -13.87 -3.94 -0.54
CA CYS A 44 -15.11 -4.69 -0.62
C CYS A 44 -15.63 -5.05 0.77
N SER A 45 -16.84 -4.58 1.06
CA SER A 45 -17.57 -4.73 2.32
C SER A 45 -18.54 -5.93 2.31
N CYS A 46 -18.60 -6.69 1.21
CA CYS A 46 -19.44 -7.88 1.14
C CYS A 46 -19.01 -8.91 2.21
N GLY A 47 -19.99 -9.65 2.75
CA GLY A 47 -19.74 -10.59 3.85
C GLY A 47 -18.65 -11.62 3.55
N ARG A 48 -18.50 -12.06 2.29
CA ARG A 48 -17.43 -12.99 1.89
C ARG A 48 -16.04 -12.37 1.97
N CYS A 49 -15.88 -11.13 1.51
CA CYS A 49 -14.60 -10.42 1.56
C CYS A 49 -14.23 -10.05 3.00
N VAL A 50 -15.19 -9.55 3.77
CA VAL A 50 -14.99 -9.24 5.19
C VAL A 50 -14.61 -10.49 5.97
N LEU A 51 -15.33 -11.60 5.78
CA LEU A 51 -15.02 -12.87 6.45
C LEU A 51 -13.66 -13.43 6.04
N ALA A 52 -13.26 -13.30 4.77
CA ALA A 52 -11.93 -13.69 4.32
C ALA A 52 -10.85 -12.89 5.04
N VAL A 53 -11.01 -11.56 5.15
CA VAL A 53 -10.09 -10.68 5.89
C VAL A 53 -10.04 -11.03 7.37
N LEU A 54 -11.19 -11.24 8.02
CA LEU A 54 -11.26 -11.65 9.42
C LEU A 54 -10.58 -13.01 9.66
N ARG A 55 -10.58 -13.90 8.66
CA ARG A 55 -9.87 -15.19 8.68
C ARG A 55 -8.37 -15.07 8.33
N GLY A 56 -7.86 -13.85 8.20
CA GLY A 56 -6.45 -13.60 7.91
C GLY A 56 -6.11 -13.60 6.41
N LEU A 57 -7.06 -13.86 5.51
CA LEU A 57 -6.80 -13.84 4.07
C LEU A 57 -6.66 -12.39 3.58
N PRO A 58 -5.75 -12.13 2.62
CA PRO A 58 -5.66 -10.81 2.02
C PRO A 58 -7.01 -10.42 1.39
N ALA A 59 -7.49 -9.21 1.71
CA ALA A 59 -8.41 -8.53 0.79
C ALA A 59 -7.83 -8.58 -0.65
N THR A 60 -8.67 -8.70 -1.65
CA THR A 60 -8.17 -8.77 -3.04
C THR A 60 -9.10 -8.06 -3.99
N ARG A 61 -10.10 -7.36 -3.43
CA ARG A 61 -11.29 -6.94 -4.14
C ARG A 61 -11.80 -5.59 -3.68
N TYR A 62 -12.27 -4.84 -4.65
CA TYR A 62 -12.86 -3.53 -4.45
C TYR A 62 -14.36 -3.56 -4.68
N GLU A 63 -15.02 -2.57 -4.11
CA GLU A 63 -16.29 -2.05 -4.58
C GLU A 63 -16.03 -0.86 -5.50
N LEU A 64 -16.75 -0.82 -6.62
CA LEU A 64 -16.76 0.33 -7.53
C LEU A 64 -17.89 1.28 -7.16
N TRP A 65 -17.53 2.55 -7.01
CA TRP A 65 -18.45 3.63 -6.66
C TRP A 65 -18.41 4.70 -7.73
N ALA A 66 -19.57 4.96 -8.35
CA ALA A 66 -19.69 6.05 -9.31
C ALA A 66 -19.58 7.39 -8.59
N GLN A 67 -19.06 8.39 -9.28
CA GLN A 67 -18.84 9.71 -8.71
C GLN A 67 -20.20 10.32 -8.31
N GLY A 68 -20.41 10.54 -7.01
CA GLY A 68 -21.68 11.07 -6.49
C GLY A 68 -22.83 10.07 -6.34
N ALA A 69 -22.62 8.78 -6.62
CA ALA A 69 -23.68 7.78 -6.48
C ALA A 69 -23.87 7.33 -5.02
N GLN A 70 -25.13 7.23 -4.61
CA GLN A 70 -25.53 6.76 -3.28
C GLN A 70 -25.45 5.22 -3.14
N ARG A 71 -25.30 4.51 -4.25
CA ARG A 71 -25.14 3.05 -4.30
C ARG A 71 -23.86 2.67 -5.07
N PRO A 72 -23.15 1.62 -4.62
CA PRO A 72 -22.07 1.05 -5.41
C PRO A 72 -22.64 0.46 -6.72
N GLY A 73 -21.83 0.51 -7.78
CA GLY A 73 -22.07 -0.32 -8.97
C GLY A 73 -21.67 -1.76 -8.66
N VAL A 74 -20.61 -2.25 -9.32
CA VAL A 74 -20.08 -3.59 -9.04
C VAL A 74 -19.47 -3.68 -7.64
N THR A 75 -20.10 -4.46 -6.78
CA THR A 75 -19.72 -4.57 -5.36
C THR A 75 -18.44 -5.41 -5.14
N HIS A 76 -17.99 -6.17 -6.13
CA HIS A 76 -16.99 -7.20 -5.90
C HIS A 76 -16.08 -7.43 -7.11
N VAL A 77 -15.20 -6.46 -7.39
CA VAL A 77 -14.22 -6.55 -8.48
C VAL A 77 -12.85 -6.97 -7.98
N ARG A 78 -12.11 -7.76 -8.76
CA ARG A 78 -10.73 -8.10 -8.41
C ARG A 78 -9.84 -6.87 -8.53
N HIS A 79 -8.83 -6.76 -7.68
CA HIS A 79 -7.85 -5.69 -7.76
C HIS A 79 -7.05 -5.67 -9.08
N THR A 80 -7.04 -6.79 -9.82
CA THR A 80 -6.43 -6.91 -11.15
C THR A 80 -7.31 -6.35 -12.26
N SER A 81 -8.59 -6.11 -11.98
CA SER A 81 -9.58 -5.60 -12.93
C SER A 81 -9.71 -4.07 -12.90
N VAL A 82 -8.84 -3.39 -12.14
CA VAL A 82 -8.83 -1.93 -12.03
C VAL A 82 -7.42 -1.39 -12.27
N ARG A 83 -7.32 -0.22 -12.91
CA ARG A 83 -6.07 0.55 -13.06
C ARG A 83 -6.28 1.96 -12.51
N PRO A 84 -5.40 2.50 -11.66
CA PRO A 84 -5.55 3.88 -11.20
C PRO A 84 -5.52 4.84 -12.38
N VAL A 85 -6.42 5.83 -12.35
CA VAL A 85 -6.32 7.00 -13.24
C VAL A 85 -5.24 7.90 -12.66
N VAL A 86 -4.24 8.22 -13.47
CA VAL A 86 -3.15 9.12 -13.12
C VAL A 86 -3.36 10.39 -13.93
N SER A 87 -3.37 11.56 -13.29
CA SER A 87 -3.54 12.83 -14.00
C SER A 87 -2.31 13.16 -14.85
N GLU A 88 -2.48 13.98 -15.88
CA GLU A 88 -1.33 14.50 -16.64
C GLU A 88 -0.37 15.28 -15.74
N ASP A 89 -0.87 15.99 -14.72
CA ASP A 89 -0.04 16.64 -13.71
C ASP A 89 0.75 15.63 -12.88
N GLU A 90 0.18 14.49 -12.47
CA GLU A 90 0.92 13.44 -11.76
C GLU A 90 1.93 12.72 -12.70
N LEU A 91 1.65 12.68 -14.00
CA LEU A 91 2.60 12.22 -15.04
C LEU A 91 3.70 13.27 -15.35
N ASN A 92 3.42 14.55 -15.18
CA ASN A 92 4.32 15.67 -15.49
C ASN A 92 5.15 16.12 -14.28
N GLU A 93 4.62 16.06 -13.05
CA GLU A 93 5.38 16.25 -11.80
C GLU A 93 6.38 15.10 -11.54
N THR A 94 6.23 13.99 -12.26
CA THR A 94 7.14 12.83 -12.18
C THR A 94 8.34 12.93 -13.14
N VAL A 95 8.49 14.08 -13.79
CA VAL A 95 9.58 14.45 -14.67
C VAL A 95 10.75 14.92 -13.78
N TRP A 96 11.54 13.95 -13.31
CA TRP A 96 12.97 13.98 -12.89
C TRP A 96 13.39 14.01 -11.40
N ALA A 97 12.57 14.41 -10.43
CA ALA A 97 13.05 14.41 -9.03
C ALA A 97 12.92 13.03 -8.39
N THR A 98 14.00 12.26 -8.40
CA THR A 98 14.13 11.08 -7.55
C THR A 98 14.18 11.52 -6.09
N LEU A 99 13.42 10.88 -5.20
CA LEU A 99 13.40 11.19 -3.77
C LEU A 99 14.30 10.19 -3.01
N PRO A 100 15.48 10.62 -2.52
CA PRO A 100 16.40 9.74 -1.79
C PRO A 100 15.77 9.01 -0.60
N THR A 101 16.24 7.78 -0.36
CA THR A 101 15.78 6.88 0.72
C THR A 101 15.77 7.53 2.10
N LYS A 102 16.68 8.49 2.37
CA LYS A 102 16.70 9.26 3.63
C LYS A 102 15.45 10.12 3.85
N TYR A 103 14.88 10.69 2.78
CA TYR A 103 13.64 11.45 2.85
C TYR A 103 12.43 10.51 2.88
N VAL A 104 12.50 9.41 2.12
CA VAL A 104 11.46 8.36 2.16
C VAL A 104 11.34 7.76 3.57
N SER A 105 12.45 7.49 4.26
CA SER A 105 12.44 6.95 5.63
C SER A 105 11.90 7.97 6.66
N ALA A 106 12.22 9.25 6.50
CA ALA A 106 11.65 10.32 7.32
C ALA A 106 10.13 10.45 7.11
N HIS A 107 9.67 10.44 5.85
CA HIS A 107 8.26 10.44 5.51
C HIS A 107 7.55 9.22 6.10
N LEU A 108 8.11 8.03 5.88
CA LEU A 108 7.54 6.78 6.35
C LEU A 108 7.40 6.76 7.87
N ARG A 109 8.37 7.29 8.61
CA ARG A 109 8.26 7.45 10.07
C ARG A 109 7.06 8.31 10.46
N THR A 110 6.82 9.42 9.76
CA THR A 110 5.67 10.30 10.00
C THR A 110 4.35 9.60 9.68
N VAL A 111 4.26 8.96 8.51
CA VAL A 111 3.04 8.26 8.08
C VAL A 111 2.70 7.12 9.04
N LEU A 112 3.68 6.32 9.47
CA LEU A 112 3.45 5.23 10.42
C LEU A 112 2.97 5.74 11.78
N ARG A 113 3.55 6.82 12.31
CA ARG A 113 3.11 7.43 13.58
C ARG A 113 1.69 7.99 13.49
N ARG A 114 1.33 8.58 12.36
CA ARG A 114 -0.04 9.10 12.12
C ARG A 114 -1.05 7.98 11.97
N THR A 115 -0.69 6.92 11.25
CA THR A 115 -1.59 5.80 10.96
C THR A 115 -1.80 4.90 12.17
N PHE A 116 -0.76 4.74 13.01
CA PHE A 116 -0.79 3.87 14.20
C PHE A 116 -0.37 4.68 15.43
N PRO A 117 -1.27 5.53 15.96
CA PRO A 117 -0.97 6.34 17.14
C PRO A 117 -0.62 5.46 18.34
N GLY A 118 0.32 5.92 19.17
CA GLY A 118 0.77 5.20 20.37
C GLY A 118 1.84 4.12 20.13
N VAL A 119 2.17 3.79 18.88
CA VAL A 119 3.17 2.76 18.55
C VAL A 119 4.52 3.39 18.22
N LYS A 120 5.59 2.86 18.81
CA LYS A 120 6.96 3.32 18.56
C LYS A 120 7.55 2.58 17.35
N PHE A 121 7.69 3.29 16.24
CA PHE A 121 8.40 2.80 15.05
C PHE A 121 9.85 3.30 15.00
N SER A 122 10.78 2.38 14.75
CA SER A 122 12.15 2.66 14.32
C SER A 122 12.25 2.46 12.81
N VAL A 123 12.46 3.54 12.07
CA VAL A 123 12.68 3.49 10.62
C VAL A 123 14.13 3.86 10.35
N ARG A 124 14.90 2.99 9.69
CA ARG A 124 16.32 3.17 9.39
C ARG A 124 16.57 3.01 7.90
N THR A 125 17.45 3.84 7.35
CA THR A 125 17.98 3.65 6.00
C THR A 125 19.19 2.74 6.09
N GLY A 126 19.37 1.84 5.13
CA GLY A 126 20.60 1.04 5.02
C GLY A 126 21.83 1.90 4.72
N GLN A 127 23.00 1.29 4.80
CA GLN A 127 24.29 1.95 4.53
C GLN A 127 25.04 1.23 3.41
N GLY A 128 25.99 1.93 2.78
CA GLY A 128 26.81 1.38 1.69
C GLY A 128 25.97 0.83 0.55
N LYS A 129 26.18 -0.44 0.20
CA LYS A 129 25.44 -1.15 -0.86
C LYS A 129 23.93 -1.24 -0.62
N HIS A 130 23.47 -1.07 0.63
CA HIS A 130 22.06 -1.11 1.02
C HIS A 130 21.44 0.29 1.24
N ALA A 131 22.08 1.37 0.77
CA ALA A 131 21.57 2.73 0.94
C ALA A 131 20.19 2.98 0.29
N HIS A 132 19.77 2.09 -0.62
CA HIS A 132 18.45 2.10 -1.25
C HIS A 132 17.39 1.31 -0.47
N GLU A 133 17.75 0.70 0.65
CA GLU A 133 16.85 -0.13 1.46
C GLU A 133 16.43 0.58 2.74
N ILE A 134 15.24 0.27 3.23
CA ILE A 134 14.70 0.78 4.49
C ILE A 134 14.36 -0.39 5.40
N THR A 135 14.68 -0.28 6.69
CA THR A 135 14.24 -1.22 7.72
C THR A 135 13.27 -0.52 8.67
N VAL A 136 12.09 -1.10 8.85
CA VAL A 136 11.07 -0.66 9.80
C VAL A 136 10.97 -1.70 10.91
N SER A 137 11.21 -1.28 12.14
CA SER A 137 11.07 -2.12 13.33
C SER A 137 10.08 -1.52 14.32
N TRP A 138 9.30 -2.36 14.99
CA TRP A 138 8.37 -1.94 16.05
C TRP A 138 8.00 -3.12 16.94
N SER A 139 7.47 -2.82 18.13
CA SER A 139 6.91 -3.79 19.06
C SER A 139 5.49 -3.41 19.43
N GLY A 140 4.65 -4.42 19.70
CA GLY A 140 3.23 -4.20 20.01
C GLY A 140 2.44 -3.57 18.86
N GLY A 141 1.15 -3.35 19.09
CA GLY A 141 0.26 -2.70 18.11
C GLY A 141 0.14 -3.47 16.78
N PRO A 142 0.20 -2.78 15.62
CA PRO A 142 -0.20 -3.30 14.33
C PRO A 142 0.60 -4.54 13.93
N GLY A 143 -0.07 -5.45 13.23
CA GLY A 143 0.58 -6.58 12.60
C GLY A 143 1.50 -6.14 11.46
N ARG A 144 2.45 -7.01 11.08
CA ARG A 144 3.40 -6.80 9.97
C ARG A 144 2.71 -6.38 8.67
N THR A 145 1.49 -6.89 8.49
CA THR A 145 0.66 -6.61 7.33
C THR A 145 0.15 -5.18 7.27
N ALA A 146 -0.38 -4.64 8.36
CA ALA A 146 -0.91 -3.28 8.36
C ALA A 146 0.22 -2.26 8.08
N VAL A 147 1.40 -2.50 8.65
CA VAL A 147 2.60 -1.72 8.36
C VAL A 147 3.02 -1.87 6.91
N SER A 148 2.96 -3.07 6.35
CA SER A 148 3.32 -3.32 4.95
C SER A 148 2.41 -2.56 3.98
N THR A 149 1.11 -2.50 4.25
CA THR A 149 0.14 -1.71 3.45
C THR A 149 0.52 -0.24 3.39
N VAL A 150 0.96 0.33 4.52
CA VAL A 150 1.42 1.73 4.58
C VAL A 150 2.72 1.93 3.80
N THR A 151 3.61 0.95 3.81
CA THR A 151 4.93 1.05 3.14
C THR A 151 4.90 0.76 1.64
N ALA A 152 3.94 -0.04 1.17
CA ALA A 152 3.93 -0.56 -0.20
C ALA A 152 3.97 0.52 -1.30
N PRO A 153 3.27 1.67 -1.18
CA PRO A 153 3.34 2.73 -2.19
C PRO A 153 4.71 3.40 -2.35
N LEU A 154 5.62 3.20 -1.39
CA LEU A 154 6.96 3.81 -1.38
C LEU A 154 8.04 2.95 -2.05
N LEU A 155 7.71 1.71 -2.46
CA LEU A 155 8.65 0.80 -3.11
C LEU A 155 8.88 1.19 -4.58
N ALA A 156 10.15 1.23 -4.98
CA ALA A 156 10.58 1.57 -6.35
C ALA A 156 10.04 0.61 -7.41
N THR A 157 9.81 -0.66 -7.03
CA THR A 157 9.16 -1.67 -7.86
C THR A 157 8.30 -2.55 -6.97
N TYR A 158 6.98 -2.59 -7.19
CA TYR A 158 6.07 -3.43 -6.39
C TYR A 158 5.34 -4.48 -7.25
N GLY A 159 5.63 -5.76 -7.02
CA GLY A 159 5.00 -6.92 -7.67
C GLY A 159 5.65 -7.36 -8.99
N ALA A 160 5.18 -8.50 -9.54
CA ALA A 160 5.64 -9.04 -10.82
C ALA A 160 4.82 -8.46 -12.00
N GLY A 161 5.51 -8.18 -13.11
CA GLY A 161 4.91 -7.64 -14.34
C GLY A 161 5.20 -6.14 -14.53
N GLN A 162 5.62 -5.80 -15.73
CA GLN A 162 6.17 -4.50 -16.15
C GLN A 162 5.38 -3.27 -15.67
N ARG A 163 6.14 -2.25 -15.26
CA ARG A 163 5.77 -0.85 -15.00
C ARG A 163 4.71 -0.62 -13.92
N ARG A 164 5.11 -0.86 -12.68
CA ARG A 164 4.49 -0.22 -11.52
C ARG A 164 5.48 0.79 -10.95
N ARG A 165 5.33 2.05 -11.38
CA ARG A 165 6.13 3.15 -10.84
C ARG A 165 5.62 3.45 -9.42
N PRO A 166 6.50 3.78 -8.47
CA PRO A 166 6.06 4.28 -7.18
C PRO A 166 5.17 5.52 -7.39
N ARG A 167 4.32 5.85 -6.42
CA ARG A 167 3.60 7.12 -6.49
C ARG A 167 4.56 8.24 -6.13
N ALA A 168 4.47 9.39 -6.79
CA ALA A 168 5.15 10.59 -6.31
C ALA A 168 4.69 10.88 -4.87
N VAL A 169 5.63 11.20 -4.00
CA VAL A 169 5.31 11.58 -2.62
C VAL A 169 5.92 12.93 -2.30
N THR A 170 5.13 13.75 -1.62
CA THR A 170 5.58 15.02 -1.06
C THR A 170 5.98 14.81 0.38
N VAL A 171 7.22 15.17 0.69
CA VAL A 171 7.83 15.00 2.01
C VAL A 171 8.34 16.34 2.53
N THR A 172 7.92 16.69 3.74
CA THR A 172 8.46 17.82 4.48
C THR A 172 9.45 17.32 5.53
N VAL A 173 10.73 17.70 5.41
CA VAL A 173 11.78 17.39 6.40
C VAL A 173 12.52 18.68 6.76
N GLY A 174 12.58 19.00 8.05
CA GLY A 174 13.27 20.20 8.54
C GLY A 174 12.72 21.51 7.93
N GLY A 175 11.39 21.60 7.79
CA GLY A 175 10.71 22.77 7.21
C GLY A 175 10.79 22.90 5.68
N ARG A 176 11.54 22.01 4.99
CA ARG A 176 11.63 22.02 3.52
C ARG A 176 10.79 20.91 2.92
N THR A 177 9.97 21.28 1.94
CA THR A 177 9.14 20.34 1.18
C THR A 177 9.86 19.87 -0.08
N ARG A 178 9.79 18.57 -0.35
CA ARG A 178 10.36 17.91 -1.52
C ARG A 178 9.33 16.95 -2.10
N SER A 179 9.05 17.05 -3.39
CA SER A 179 8.20 16.09 -4.12
C SER A 179 9.07 15.24 -5.03
N GLY A 180 8.74 13.96 -5.17
CA GLY A 180 9.46 13.10 -6.08
C GLY A 180 9.11 11.62 -5.97
N MET A 181 9.71 10.84 -6.85
CA MET A 181 9.55 9.39 -6.91
C MET A 181 10.42 8.70 -5.85
N PRO A 182 9.84 7.95 -4.88
CA PRO A 182 10.62 7.27 -3.86
C PRO A 182 11.43 6.12 -4.47
N VAL A 183 12.73 6.04 -4.13
CA VAL A 183 13.68 5.01 -4.61
C VAL A 183 13.98 3.93 -3.57
N ALA A 184 13.02 3.56 -2.73
CA ALA A 184 13.22 2.43 -1.82
C ALA A 184 13.18 1.11 -2.60
N ALA A 185 14.35 0.50 -2.81
CA ALA A 185 14.49 -0.78 -3.50
C ALA A 185 13.86 -1.94 -2.70
N ALA A 186 13.95 -1.87 -1.37
CA ALA A 186 13.31 -2.79 -0.45
C ALA A 186 12.91 -2.09 0.86
N ILE A 187 11.85 -2.58 1.50
CA ILE A 187 11.44 -2.17 2.85
C ILE A 187 11.28 -3.43 3.71
N HIS A 188 12.23 -3.65 4.62
CA HIS A 188 12.26 -4.77 5.55
C HIS A 188 11.40 -4.46 6.77
N LEU A 189 10.57 -5.42 7.20
CA LEU A 189 9.59 -5.23 8.28
C LEU A 189 9.86 -6.18 9.46
N ASN A 190 10.36 -5.62 10.55
CA ASN A 190 10.81 -6.34 11.74
C ASN A 190 9.91 -6.04 12.94
N ARG A 191 8.86 -6.85 13.10
CA ARG A 191 8.03 -6.83 14.31
C ARG A 191 8.72 -7.68 15.40
N ALA A 192 8.98 -7.06 16.55
CA ALA A 192 9.43 -7.71 17.78
C ALA A 192 8.24 -8.24 18.59
#